data_AF-A0A6I7N970-F1
#
_entry.id   AF-A0A6I7N970-F1
#
_cell.length_a   1.000
_cell.length_b   1.000
_cell.length_c   1.000
_cell.angle_alpha   90.00
_cell.angle_beta   90.00
_cell.angle_gamma   90.00
#
_symmetry.space_group_name_H-M   'P 1'
#
loop_
_entity.id
_entity.type
_entity.pdbx_description
1 polymer ?
#
loop_
_entity_poly.entity_id
_entity_poly.type
_entity_poly.pdbx_seq_one_letter_code
_entity_poly.pdbx_strand_id
1 'polypeptide(L)'
;MSLDIRLRLSRENFALTLDESLPAQGVTALFGRSGSGKTSVLRCLAGFEPAADADICINGDVWQQGRQSKPTHARAIGYVFQEASLFA
;
A
#
# COMPACT_ATOMS: atom_id res chain seq x y z
N MET A 1 7.16 -15.15 -7.06
CA MET A 1 6.43 -13.89 -7.35
C MET A 1 5.74 -13.45 -6.08
N SER A 2 6.27 -12.42 -5.42
CA SER A 2 5.86 -11.95 -4.10
C SER A 2 5.57 -10.44 -4.14
N LEU A 3 4.71 -10.03 -3.22
CA LEU A 3 4.52 -8.65 -2.80
C LEU A 3 5.15 -8.52 -1.42
N ASP A 4 6.29 -7.85 -1.36
CA ASP A 4 7.05 -7.64 -0.13
C ASP A 4 6.78 -6.22 0.37
N ILE A 5 6.28 -6.11 1.61
CA ILE A 5 5.81 -4.86 2.19
C ILE A 5 6.42 -4.69 3.58
N ARG A 6 7.25 -3.67 3.74
CA ARG A 6 7.54 -3.05 5.03
C ARG A 6 6.96 -1.66 5.05
N LEU A 7 6.12 -1.38 6.04
CA LEU A 7 5.43 -0.11 6.15
C LEU A 7 5.33 0.27 7.62
N ARG A 8 5.83 1.47 7.94
CA ARG A 8 5.56 2.14 9.21
C ARG A 8 4.88 3.48 8.92
N LEU A 9 3.63 3.60 9.33
CA LEU A 9 2.83 4.80 9.22
C LEU A 9 2.46 5.31 10.61
N SER A 10 2.77 6.57 10.89
CA SER A 10 2.45 7.23 12.16
C SER A 10 1.71 8.53 11.92
N ARG A 11 0.62 8.73 12.68
CA ARG A 11 -0.21 9.93 12.74
C ARG A 11 -0.54 10.19 14.22
N GLU A 12 -1.06 11.38 14.53
CA GLU A 12 -1.29 11.86 15.91
C GLU A 12 -1.92 10.81 16.85
N ASN A 13 -2.98 10.11 16.42
CA ASN A 13 -3.68 9.09 17.22
C ASN A 13 -3.71 7.71 16.55
N PHE A 14 -2.77 7.42 15.65
CA PHE A 14 -2.78 6.19 14.87
C PHE A 14 -1.37 5.76 14.47
N ALA A 15 -1.02 4.51 14.76
CA ALA A 15 0.20 3.88 14.31
C ALA A 15 -0.12 2.55 13.63
N LEU A 16 0.58 2.28 12.52
CA LEU A 16 0.46 1.06 11.74
C LEU A 16 1.85 0.59 11.38
N THR A 17 2.14 -0.66 11.70
CA THR A 17 3.34 -1.38 11.26
C THR A 17 2.89 -2.63 10.52
N LEU A 18 3.49 -2.87 9.35
CA LEU A 18 3.27 -4.06 8.53
C LEU A 18 4.63 -4.52 8.01
N ASP A 19 4.95 -5.80 8.18
CA ASP A 19 6.14 -6.45 7.61
C ASP A 19 5.70 -7.82 7.12
N GLU A 20 5.33 -7.90 5.84
CA GLU A 20 4.69 -9.08 5.26
C GLU A 20 5.24 -9.37 3.87
N SER A 21 5.35 -10.66 3.55
CA SER A 21 5.58 -11.15 2.20
C SER A 21 4.37 -11.95 1.77
N LEU A 22 3.64 -11.42 0.79
CA LEU A 22 2.39 -11.98 0.30
C LEU A 22 2.59 -12.60 -1.07
N PRO A 23 1.85 -13.67 -1.42
CA PRO A 23 1.84 -14.16 -2.79
C PRO A 23 1.37 -13.05 -3.76
N ALA A 24 2.10 -12.82 -4.85
CA ALA A 24 1.68 -11.86 -5.88
C ALA A 24 0.64 -12.44 -6.85
N GLN A 25 0.08 -13.61 -6.53
CA GLN A 25 -0.93 -14.31 -7.31
C GLN A 25 -2.03 -14.83 -6.38
N GLY A 26 -3.25 -14.91 -6.89
CA GLY A 26 -4.42 -15.29 -6.12
C GLY A 26 -5.10 -14.10 -5.45
N VAL A 27 -5.81 -14.35 -4.36
CA VAL A 27 -6.61 -13.35 -3.64
C VAL A 27 -6.13 -13.27 -2.19
N THR A 28 -5.66 -12.09 -1.80
CA THR A 28 -5.32 -11.78 -0.41
C THR A 28 -6.36 -10.84 0.17
N ALA A 29 -6.93 -11.20 1.33
CA ALA A 29 -7.91 -10.39 2.03
C ALA A 29 -7.28 -9.69 3.24
N LEU A 30 -7.39 -8.36 3.30
CA LEU A 30 -7.02 -7.56 4.47
C LEU A 30 -8.29 -7.14 5.22
N PHE A 31 -8.50 -7.69 6.42
CA PHE A 31 -9.71 -7.46 7.23
C PHE A 31 -9.40 -6.85 8.59
N GLY A 32 -10.40 -6.24 9.21
CA GLY A 32 -10.27 -5.57 10.51
C GLY A 32 -11.36 -4.52 10.75
N ARG A 33 -11.50 -4.06 11.99
CA ARG A 33 -12.50 -3.04 12.39
C ARG A 33 -12.32 -1.72 11.62
N SER A 34 -13.36 -0.88 11.58
CA SER A 34 -13.19 0.49 11.08
C SER A 34 -12.06 1.21 11.82
N GLY A 35 -11.26 2.00 11.11
CA GLY A 35 -10.08 2.67 11.68
C GLY A 35 -8.82 1.81 11.83
N SER A 36 -8.86 0.50 11.51
CA SER A 36 -7.69 -0.38 11.67
C SER A 36 -6.54 -0.17 10.65
N GLY A 37 -6.67 0.80 9.73
CA GLY A 37 -5.61 1.10 8.74
C GLY A 37 -5.71 0.42 7.39
N LYS A 38 -6.77 -0.35 7.09
CA LYS A 38 -6.92 -1.09 5.81
C LYS A 38 -6.76 -0.18 4.59
N THR A 39 -7.52 0.91 4.54
CA THR A 39 -7.45 1.89 3.45
C THR A 39 -6.08 2.56 3.39
N SER A 40 -5.44 2.79 4.53
CA SER A 40 -4.08 3.36 4.60
C SER A 40 -3.06 2.41 3.97
N VAL A 41 -3.09 1.12 4.29
CA VAL A 41 -2.22 0.10 3.64
C VAL A 41 -2.41 0.16 2.12
N LEU A 42 -3.65 0.11 1.63
CA LEU A 42 -3.92 0.13 0.19
C LEU A 42 -3.47 1.44 -0.48
N ARG A 43 -3.59 2.58 0.19
CA ARG A 43 -3.12 3.88 -0.32
C ARG A 43 -1.59 3.98 -0.36
N CYS A 44 -0.89 3.42 0.62
CA CYS A 44 0.58 3.33 0.61
C CYS A 44 1.07 2.45 -0.55
N LEU A 45 0.45 1.27 -0.73
CA LEU A 45 0.75 0.36 -1.84
C LEU A 45 0.47 1.01 -3.20
N ALA A 46 -0.58 1.81 -3.30
CA ALA A 46 -0.90 2.55 -4.52
C ALA A 46 -0.08 3.84 -4.72
N GLY A 47 0.72 4.25 -3.75
CA GLY A 47 1.53 5.47 -3.82
C GLY A 47 0.74 6.77 -3.63
N PHE A 48 -0.54 6.69 -3.24
CA PHE A 48 -1.33 7.87 -2.87
C PHE A 48 -0.89 8.47 -1.53
N GLU A 49 -0.30 7.65 -0.67
CA GLU A 49 0.22 8.08 0.64
C GLU A 49 1.59 7.43 0.89
N PRO A 50 2.68 7.95 0.31
CA PRO A 50 4.02 7.44 0.60
C PRO A 50 4.37 7.65 2.09
N ALA A 51 4.73 6.59 2.79
CA ALA A 51 5.19 6.69 4.17
C ALA A 51 6.68 7.08 4.23
N ALA A 52 7.13 7.71 5.33
CA ALA A 52 8.54 8.09 5.47
C ALA A 52 9.48 6.88 5.64
N ASP A 53 8.93 5.78 6.16
CA ASP A 53 9.61 4.52 6.44
C ASP A 53 8.80 3.38 5.82
N ALA A 54 9.11 3.08 4.55
CA ALA A 54 8.50 1.98 3.83
C ALA A 54 9.42 1.43 2.73
N ASP A 55 9.40 0.10 2.59
CA ASP A 55 9.99 -0.62 1.47
C ASP A 55 8.89 -1.47 0.85
N ILE A 56 8.56 -1.21 -0.42
CA ILE A 56 7.50 -1.88 -1.16
C ILE A 56 8.08 -2.38 -2.47
N CYS A 57 8.07 -3.69 -2.66
CA CYS A 57 8.56 -4.34 -3.87
C CYS A 57 7.54 -5.38 -4.34
N ILE A 58 7.28 -5.42 -5.64
CA ILE A 58 6.47 -6.49 -6.25
C ILE A 58 7.26 -7.17 -7.34
N ASN A 59 7.48 -8.47 -7.22
CA ASN A 59 8.20 -9.26 -8.22
C ASN A 59 9.55 -8.65 -8.65
N GLY A 60 10.24 -7.92 -7.76
CA GLY A 60 11.48 -7.22 -8.05
C GLY A 60 11.35 -5.76 -8.54
N ASP A 61 10.15 -5.28 -8.87
CA ASP A 61 9.89 -3.85 -9.16
C ASP A 61 9.73 -3.09 -7.84
N VAL A 62 10.73 -2.27 -7.51
CA VAL A 62 10.74 -1.45 -6.31
C VAL A 62 9.82 -0.25 -6.51
N TRP A 63 8.71 -0.23 -5.77
CA TRP A 63 7.77 0.89 -5.78
C TRP A 63 8.09 1.94 -4.73
N GLN A 64 8.69 1.54 -3.62
CA GLN A 64 9.16 2.46 -2.61
C GLN A 64 10.37 1.89 -1.88
N GLN A 65 11.34 2.74 -1.60
CA GLN A 65 12.50 2.42 -0.76
C GLN A 65 12.80 3.63 0.15
N GLY A 66 12.49 3.51 1.43
CA GLY A 66 12.44 4.62 2.37
C GLY A 66 11.59 5.79 1.85
N ARG A 67 12.24 6.93 1.61
CA ARG A 67 11.58 8.16 1.11
C ARG A 67 11.48 8.25 -0.41
N GLN A 68 12.16 7.37 -1.15
CA GLN A 68 12.10 7.35 -2.61
C GLN A 68 10.90 6.50 -3.03
N SER A 69 9.93 7.11 -3.71
CA SER A 69 8.69 6.46 -4.09
C SER A 69 8.42 6.66 -5.57
N LYS A 70 8.14 5.55 -6.28
CA LYS A 70 7.62 5.55 -7.64
C LYS A 70 6.26 6.25 -7.65
N PRO A 71 6.01 7.21 -8.56
CA PRO A 71 4.72 7.90 -8.62
C PRO A 71 3.59 6.92 -8.95
N THR A 72 2.38 7.20 -8.46
CA THR A 72 1.21 6.30 -8.60
C THR A 72 0.97 5.82 -10.03
N HIS A 73 1.04 6.72 -11.01
CA HIS A 73 0.80 6.41 -12.43
C HIS A 73 1.86 5.48 -13.06
N ALA A 74 3.00 5.27 -12.40
CA ALA A 74 4.06 4.38 -12.86
C ALA A 74 4.04 3.01 -12.14
N ARG A 75 3.11 2.80 -11.20
CA ARG A 75 2.92 1.50 -10.53
C ARG A 75 1.96 0.65 -11.36
N ALA A 76 2.35 -0.58 -11.67
CA ALA A 76 1.55 -1.50 -12.49
C ALA A 76 0.40 -2.14 -11.69
N ILE A 77 -0.57 -1.32 -11.27
CA ILE A 77 -1.73 -1.74 -10.46
C ILE A 77 -3.02 -1.09 -10.93
N GLY A 78 -4.13 -1.78 -10.67
CA GLY A 78 -5.45 -1.17 -10.60
C GLY A 78 -5.80 -0.83 -9.15
N TYR A 79 -6.28 0.39 -8.89
CA TYR A 79 -6.83 0.77 -7.60
C TYR A 79 -8.30 1.11 -7.77
N VAL A 80 -9.17 0.38 -7.08
CA VAL A 80 -10.62 0.65 -7.06
C VAL A 80 -10.95 1.37 -5.76
N PHE A 81 -11.46 2.60 -5.88
CA PHE A 81 -11.83 3.41 -4.73
C PHE A 81 -13.08 2.84 -4.04
N GLN A 82 -13.21 3.13 -2.74
CA GLN A 82 -14.39 2.76 -1.95
C GLN A 82 -15.65 3.47 -2.45
N GLU A 83 -15.51 4.69 -2.95
CA GLU A 83 -16.59 5.49 -3.55
C GLU A 83 -16.50 5.42 -5.08
N ALA A 84 -17.65 5.45 -5.75
CA ALA A 84 -17.70 5.46 -7.20
C ALA A 84 -17.25 6.82 -7.73
N SER A 85 -16.04 6.87 -8.30
CA SER A 85 -15.46 8.09 -8.89
C SER A 85 -15.55 8.07 -10.42
N LEU A 86 -16.76 7.97 -10.98
CA LEU A 86 -16.97 8.07 -12.43
C LEU A 86 -16.83 9.52 -12.89
N PHE A 87 -16.33 9.71 -14.11
CA PHE A 87 -16.24 11.04 -14.72
C PHE A 87 -17.65 11.62 -14.94
N ALA A 88 -17.81 12.91 -14.65
CA ALA A 88 -19.00 13.69 -14.99
C ALA A 88 -18.81 14.39 -16.34
#